data_AF-A0A645IXV4-F1
#
_entry.id   AF-A0A645IXV4-F1
#
_cell.length_a   1.000
_cell.length_b   1.000
_cell.length_c   1.000
_cell.angle_alpha   90.00
_cell.angle_beta   90.00
_cell.angle_gamma   90.00
#
_symmetry.space_group_name_H-M   'P 1'
#
loop_
_entity.id
_entity.type
_entity.pdbx_description
1 polymer ?
#
loop_
_entity_poly.entity_id
_entity_poly.type
_entity_poly.pdbx_seq_one_letter_code
_entity_poly.pdbx_strand_id
1 'polypeptide(L)'
;MIAIFSGNAGGAWDNGKKHIEAGGVPGASKGTAAHDAAVVGDTVGDPLKDTVGPCLDIFIKIMSTVSLVAVSIFSKYNVLDWITKLLAK
;
A
#
# COMPACT_ATOMS: atom_id res chain seq x y z
N MET A 1 -7.65 2.36 3.25
CA MET A 1 -8.13 0.96 3.20
C MET A 1 -7.06 0.02 2.65
N ILE A 2 -6.48 0.30 1.48
CA ILE A 2 -5.44 -0.56 0.86
C ILE A 2 -4.18 -0.67 1.73
N ALA A 3 -3.73 0.41 2.38
CA ALA A 3 -2.55 0.38 3.27
C ALA A 3 -2.68 -0.64 4.42
N ILE A 4 -3.86 -0.70 5.04
CA ILE A 4 -4.16 -1.63 6.13
C ILE A 4 -4.24 -3.05 5.59
N PHE A 5 -4.89 -3.25 4.43
CA PHE A 5 -4.98 -4.54 3.78
C PHE A 5 -3.60 -5.09 3.43
N SER A 6 -2.75 -4.29 2.77
CA SER A 6 -1.44 -4.73 2.30
C SER A 6 -0.49 -5.03 3.46
N GLY A 7 -0.51 -4.21 4.52
CA GLY A 7 0.24 -4.45 5.76
C GLY A 7 -0.20 -5.72 6.47
N ASN A 8 -1.51 -5.89 6.68
CA ASN A 8 -2.03 -7.05 7.42
C ASN A 8 -1.91 -8.36 6.62
N ALA A 9 -2.21 -8.33 5.32
CA ALA A 9 -2.13 -9.52 4.47
C ALA A 9 -0.68 -10.01 4.32
N GLY A 10 0.27 -9.11 4.04
CA GLY A 10 1.67 -9.49 3.95
C GLY A 10 2.25 -9.96 5.29
N GLY A 11 1.89 -9.30 6.40
CA GLY A 11 2.28 -9.76 7.74
C GLY A 11 1.68 -11.13 8.11
N ALA A 12 0.44 -11.40 7.70
CA ALA A 12 -0.19 -12.70 7.92
C ALA A 12 0.49 -13.82 7.11
N TRP A 13 0.88 -13.57 5.86
CA TRP A 13 1.63 -14.54 5.05
C TRP A 13 3.03 -14.84 5.61
N ASP A 14 3.78 -13.83 6.05
CA ASP A 14 5.08 -14.03 6.71
C ASP A 14 4.95 -14.84 8.01
N ASN A 15 3.98 -14.47 8.86
CA ASN A 15 3.74 -15.18 10.10
C ASN A 15 3.24 -16.62 9.86
N GLY A 16 2.44 -16.85 8.81
CA GLY A 16 2.02 -18.18 8.39
C GLY A 16 3.21 -19.05 7.98
N LYS A 17 4.14 -18.51 7.18
CA LYS A 17 5.40 -19.17 6.82
C LYS A 17 6.20 -19.51 8.08
N LYS A 18 6.45 -18.53 8.95
CA LYS A 18 7.19 -18.72 10.21
C LYS A 18 6.55 -19.75 11.15
N HIS A 19 5.22 -19.83 11.17
CA HIS A 19 4.49 -20.82 11.98
C HIS A 19 4.72 -22.25 11.49
N ILE A 20 4.74 -22.48 10.17
CA ILE A 20 5.12 -23.77 9.58
C ILE A 20 6.59 -24.09 9.88
N GLU A 21 7.47 -23.10 9.76
CA GLU A 21 8.90 -23.27 10.06
C GLU A 21 9.19 -23.62 11.53
N ALA A 22 8.34 -23.15 12.45
CA ALA A 22 8.40 -23.47 13.87
C ALA A 22 7.77 -24.83 14.23
N GLY A 23 7.24 -25.57 13.25
CA GLY A 23 6.57 -26.85 13.48
C GLY A 23 5.18 -26.72 14.10
N GLY A 24 4.53 -25.56 13.96
CA GLY A 24 3.18 -25.32 14.48
C GLY A 24 2.07 -26.06 13.73
N VAL A 25 2.37 -26.61 12.56
CA VAL A 25 1.42 -27.37 11.71
C VAL A 25 1.85 -28.83 11.65
N PRO A 26 1.05 -29.78 12.16
CA PRO A 26 1.36 -31.21 12.09
C PRO A 26 1.52 -31.67 10.64
N GLY A 27 2.63 -32.36 10.35
CA GLY A 27 2.92 -32.89 9.01
C GLY A 27 3.40 -31.85 7.98
N ALA A 28 3.52 -30.58 8.36
CA ALA A 28 4.16 -29.55 7.55
C ALA A 28 5.44 -29.07 8.23
N SER A 29 6.54 -29.10 7.48
CA SER A 29 7.85 -28.65 7.92
C SER A 29 8.57 -27.97 6.77
N LYS A 30 9.78 -27.45 7.01
CA LYS A 30 10.61 -26.84 5.97
C LYS A 30 10.82 -27.82 4.80
N GLY A 31 10.56 -27.36 3.59
CA GLY A 31 10.69 -28.17 2.36
C GLY A 31 9.51 -29.10 2.06
N THR A 32 8.41 -28.98 2.82
CA THR A 32 7.13 -29.61 2.43
C THR A 32 6.38 -28.73 1.44
N ALA A 33 5.46 -29.31 0.65
CA ALA A 33 4.63 -28.56 -0.29
C ALA A 33 3.83 -27.42 0.39
N ALA A 34 3.46 -27.59 1.66
CA ALA A 34 2.79 -26.55 2.44
C ALA A 34 3.72 -25.38 2.79
N HIS A 35 5.00 -25.66 3.08
CA HIS A 35 6.01 -24.62 3.31
C HIS A 35 6.32 -23.85 2.02
N ASP A 36 6.47 -24.55 0.88
CA ASP A 36 6.71 -23.91 -0.41
C ASP A 36 5.56 -22.97 -0.80
N ALA A 37 4.30 -23.38 -0.58
CA ALA A 37 3.14 -22.52 -0.81
C ALA A 37 3.14 -21.28 0.11
N ALA A 38 3.54 -21.43 1.37
CA ALA A 38 3.65 -20.33 2.31
C ALA A 38 4.79 -19.36 1.94
N VAL A 39 5.91 -19.87 1.40
CA VAL A 39 7.00 -19.05 0.86
C VAL A 39 6.53 -18.21 -0.32
N VAL A 40 5.72 -18.77 -1.24
CA VAL A 40 5.11 -18.00 -2.34
C VAL A 40 4.21 -16.90 -1.79
N GLY A 41 3.37 -17.20 -0.79
CA GLY A 41 2.52 -16.20 -0.14
C GLY A 41 3.31 -15.04 0.48
N ASP A 42 4.39 -15.33 1.20
CA ASP A 42 5.25 -14.31 1.79
C ASP A 42 5.98 -13.47 0.72
N THR A 43 6.44 -14.10 -0.36
CA THR A 43 7.08 -13.40 -1.48
C THR A 43 6.13 -12.40 -2.16
N VAL A 44 4.84 -12.73 -2.25
CA VAL A 44 3.80 -11.80 -2.72
C VAL A 44 3.51 -10.72 -1.67
N GLY A 45 3.56 -11.08 -0.39
CA GLY A 45 3.31 -10.20 0.76
C GLY A 45 4.41 -9.18 1.05
N ASP A 46 5.67 -9.47 0.75
CA ASP A 46 6.83 -8.60 1.00
C ASP A 46 6.69 -7.21 0.36
N PRO A 47 6.46 -7.06 -0.96
CA PRO A 47 6.27 -5.73 -1.55
C PRO A 47 5.00 -5.03 -1.01
N LEU A 48 3.99 -5.79 -0.58
CA LEU A 48 2.74 -5.24 -0.06
C LEU A 48 2.89 -4.66 1.36
N LYS A 49 3.59 -5.38 2.26
CA LYS A 49 3.78 -4.96 3.66
C LYS A 49 4.94 -3.99 3.84
N ASP A 50 6.01 -4.11 3.07
CA ASP A 50 7.23 -3.33 3.28
C ASP A 50 7.35 -2.13 2.34
N THR A 51 6.63 -2.13 1.21
CA THR A 51 6.66 -1.01 0.25
C THR A 51 5.30 -0.32 0.15
N VAL A 52 4.27 -1.01 -0.37
CA VAL A 52 2.98 -0.37 -0.68
C VAL A 52 2.28 0.16 0.58
N GLY A 53 2.19 -0.66 1.63
CA GLY A 53 1.51 -0.29 2.88
C GLY A 53 2.08 0.99 3.51
N PRO A 54 3.37 1.03 3.84
CA PRO A 54 4.02 2.20 4.42
C PRO A 54 3.99 3.43 3.51
N CYS A 55 4.19 3.26 2.18
CA CYS A 55 4.18 4.38 1.25
C CYS A 55 2.82 5.09 1.17
N LEU A 56 1.71 4.38 1.32
CA LEU A 56 0.37 4.97 1.24
C LEU A 56 0.07 5.93 2.40
N ASP A 57 0.60 5.69 3.60
CA ASP A 57 0.44 6.63 4.73
C ASP A 57 1.17 7.95 4.48
N ILE A 58 2.43 7.86 4.03
CA ILE A 58 3.25 9.02 3.69
C ILE A 58 2.62 9.80 2.52
N PHE A 59 2.12 9.09 1.51
CA PHE A 59 1.46 9.68 0.35
C PHE A 59 0.28 10.57 0.73
N ILE A 60 -0.61 10.09 1.61
CA ILE A 60 -1.79 10.87 2.05
C ILE A 60 -1.35 12.14 2.79
N LYS A 61 -0.36 12.03 3.67
CA LYS A 61 0.16 13.17 4.45
C LYS A 61 0.79 14.23 3.54
N ILE A 62 1.68 13.83 2.63
CA ILE A 62 2.36 14.76 1.73
C ILE A 62 1.37 15.38 0.74
N MET A 63 0.45 14.61 0.16
CA MET A 63 -0.57 15.15 -0.73
C MET A 63 -1.41 16.23 -0.04
N SER A 64 -1.81 15.98 1.22
CA SER A 64 -2.58 16.95 2.01
C SER A 64 -1.80 18.24 2.23
N THR A 65 -0.53 18.14 2.63
CA THR A 65 0.35 19.31 2.85
C THR A 65 0.60 20.09 1.56
N VAL A 66 0.91 19.40 0.45
CA VAL A 66 1.12 20.04 -0.86
C VAL A 66 -0.16 20.74 -1.32
N SER A 67 -1.32 20.12 -1.15
CA SER A 67 -2.62 20.71 -1.51
C SER A 67 -2.90 21.98 -0.70
N LEU A 68 -2.63 21.95 0.61
CA LEU A 68 -2.83 23.10 1.50
C LEU A 68 -1.96 24.31 1.10
N VAL A 69 -0.73 24.07 0.66
CA VAL A 69 0.16 25.16 0.21
C VAL A 69 -0.27 25.68 -1.17
N ALA A 70 -0.52 24.76 -2.12
CA ALA A 70 -0.79 25.10 -3.51
C ALA A 70 -2.19 25.70 -3.76
N VAL A 71 -3.16 25.50 -2.84
CA VAL A 71 -4.54 26.02 -2.99
C VAL A 71 -4.60 27.53 -3.18
N SER A 72 -3.67 28.26 -2.55
CA SER A 72 -3.54 29.71 -2.71
C SER A 72 -3.33 30.15 -4.17
N ILE A 73 -2.72 29.27 -4.99
CA ILE A 73 -2.43 29.49 -6.41
C ILE A 73 -3.57 28.95 -7.25
N PHE A 74 -3.87 27.64 -7.17
CA PHE A 74 -4.83 27.02 -8.08
C PHE A 74 -6.28 27.45 -7.82
N SER A 75 -6.61 27.99 -6.64
CA SER A 75 -7.94 28.59 -6.39
C SER A 75 -8.18 29.86 -7.21
N LYS A 76 -7.12 30.57 -7.65
CA LYS A 76 -7.22 31.81 -8.45
C LYS A 76 -6.83 31.61 -9.91
N TYR A 77 -5.91 30.69 -10.17
CA TYR A 77 -5.36 30.39 -11.48
C TYR A 77 -5.66 28.94 -11.87
N ASN A 78 -6.96 28.62 -12.01
CA ASN A 78 -7.40 27.35 -12.56
C ASN A 78 -7.84 27.51 -14.02
N VAL A 79 -7.80 26.39 -14.75
CA VAL A 79 -8.16 26.33 -16.18
C VAL A 79 -9.62 26.71 -16.41
N LEU A 80 -10.52 26.37 -15.48
CA LEU A 80 -11.95 26.70 -15.56
C LEU A 80 -12.19 28.23 -15.55
N ASP A 81 -11.57 28.96 -14.63
CA ASP A 81 -11.63 30.42 -14.57
C ASP A 81 -11.05 31.08 -15.82
N TRP A 82 -10.02 30.46 -16.42
CA TRP A 82 -9.45 30.94 -17.67
C TRP A 82 -10.41 30.72 -18.86
N ILE A 83 -11.00 29.53 -18.98
CA ILE A 83 -11.97 29.19 -20.03
C ILE A 83 -13.23 30.05 -19.92
N THR A 84 -13.77 30.23 -18.72
CA THR A 84 -14.99 31.06 -18.52
C THR A 84 -14.74 32.52 -18.90
N LYS A 85 -13.58 33.08 -18.57
CA LYS A 85 -13.19 34.44 -19.03
C LYS A 85 -13.03 34.56 -20.54
N LEU A 86 -12.66 33.48 -21.22
CA LEU A 86 -12.49 33.46 -22.67
C LEU A 86 -13.83 33.33 -23.40
N LEU A 87 -14.78 32.57 -22.85
CA LEU A 87 -16.14 32.40 -23.39
C LEU A 87 -17.09 33.56 -23.07
N ALA A 88 -16.84 34.29 -21.98
CA ALA A 88 -17.63 35.47 -21.59
C ALA A 88 -17.26 36.75 -22.38
N LYS A 89 -16.33 36.65 -23.34
CA LYS A 89 -15.87 37.73 -24.21
C LYS A 89 -16.32 37.47 -25.64
#